data_AF-A0A015K4D0-F1
#
_entry.id   AF-A0A015K4D0-F1
#
_cell.length_a   1.000
_cell.length_b   1.000
_cell.length_c   1.000
_cell.angle_alpha   90.00
_cell.angle_beta   90.00
_cell.angle_gamma   90.00
#
_symmetry.space_group_name_H-M   'P 1'
#
loop_
_entity.id
_entity.type
_entity.pdbx_description
1 polymer ?
#
loop_
_entity_poly.entity_id
_entity_poly.type
_entity_poly.pdbx_seq_one_letter_code
_entity_poly.pdbx_strand_id
1 'polypeptide(L)'
;MSSKFWAELSNDYEKLFETEIGYDVIIYAGEEQYVKEIHAHSNILSIRSQYFHSAFSNELTEKKDGKFIFKKPNISPQLFNIILIIIFMFIYCGNIELKNLQDPDVLKLLIAVILDKKI
;
A
#
# COMPACT_ATOMS: atom_id res chain seq x y z
N MET A 1 10.18 26.81 -6.64
CA MET A 1 10.42 25.87 -7.76
C MET A 1 10.36 24.41 -7.31
N SER A 2 10.99 24.04 -6.19
CA SER A 2 10.95 22.67 -5.65
C SER A 2 9.54 22.14 -5.35
N SER A 3 8.64 22.96 -4.79
CA SER A 3 7.28 22.51 -4.44
C SER A 3 6.42 22.08 -5.64
N LYS A 4 6.58 22.73 -6.80
CA LYS A 4 5.85 22.38 -8.02
C LYS A 4 6.34 21.04 -8.59
N PHE A 5 7.65 20.84 -8.58
CA PHE A 5 8.27 19.58 -9.01
C PHE A 5 7.81 18.38 -8.18
N TRP A 6 7.74 18.52 -6.84
CA TRP A 6 7.25 17.46 -5.96
C TRP A 6 5.77 17.14 -6.19
N ALA A 7 4.94 18.15 -6.48
CA ALA A 7 3.53 17.95 -6.79
C ALA A 7 3.34 17.21 -8.13
N GLU A 8 4.11 17.57 -9.16
CA GLU A 8 4.08 16.87 -10.45
C GLU A 8 4.50 15.39 -10.29
N LEU A 9 5.59 15.12 -9.57
CA LEU A 9 6.03 13.75 -9.32
C LEU A 9 5.01 12.93 -8.52
N SER A 10 4.40 13.52 -7.50
CA SER A 10 3.32 12.87 -6.73
C SER A 10 2.14 12.49 -7.61
N ASN A 11 1.71 13.40 -8.50
CA ASN A 11 0.61 13.14 -9.42
C ASN A 11 0.95 12.03 -10.43
N ASP A 12 2.22 11.89 -10.83
CA ASP A 12 2.65 10.82 -11.73
C ASP A 12 2.60 9.44 -11.04
N TYR A 13 2.96 9.35 -9.75
CA TYR A 13 2.81 8.12 -8.97
C TYR A 13 1.36 7.78 -8.65
N GLU A 14 0.52 8.78 -8.41
CA GLU A 14 -0.94 8.61 -8.28
C GLU A 14 -1.52 7.99 -9.56
N LYS A 15 -1.20 8.56 -10.73
CA LYS A 15 -1.61 7.97 -12.02
C LYS A 15 -1.08 6.57 -12.21
N LEU A 16 0.16 6.29 -11.82
CA LEU A 16 0.72 4.94 -11.92
C LEU A 16 -0.07 3.94 -11.07
N PHE A 17 -0.48 4.33 -9.88
CA PHE A 17 -1.33 3.51 -9.02
C PHE A 17 -2.73 3.31 -9.64
N GLU A 18 -3.38 4.38 -10.10
CA GLU A 18 -4.74 4.32 -10.67
C GLU A 18 -4.82 3.56 -12.00
N THR A 19 -3.82 3.71 -12.85
CA THR A 19 -3.79 3.06 -14.18
C THR A 19 -3.35 1.60 -14.09
N GLU A 20 -2.78 1.19 -12.97
CA GLU A 20 -2.29 -0.17 -12.70
C GLU A 20 -1.28 -0.66 -13.76
N ILE A 21 -0.61 0.26 -14.47
CA ILE A 21 0.28 -0.12 -15.57
C ILE A 21 1.52 -0.82 -15.01
N GLY A 22 1.68 -2.09 -15.40
CA GLY A 22 2.87 -2.88 -15.02
C GLY A 22 2.83 -3.41 -13.59
N TYR A 23 1.66 -3.46 -12.97
CA TYR A 23 1.50 -4.07 -11.65
C TYR A 23 1.94 -5.54 -11.63
N ASP A 24 2.63 -5.92 -10.56
CA ASP A 24 3.17 -7.25 -10.34
C ASP A 24 2.86 -7.79 -8.92
N VAL A 25 2.03 -7.07 -8.16
CA VAL A 25 1.56 -7.46 -6.83
C VAL A 25 0.03 -7.38 -6.79
N ILE A 26 -0.59 -8.42 -6.23
CA ILE A 26 -2.03 -8.49 -5.96
C ILE A 26 -2.23 -8.70 -4.46
N ILE A 27 -2.97 -7.80 -3.82
CA ILE A 27 -3.31 -7.89 -2.40
C ILE A 27 -4.82 -8.13 -2.28
N TYR A 28 -5.17 -9.28 -1.75
CA TYR A 28 -6.54 -9.60 -1.33
C TYR A 28 -6.67 -9.30 0.15
N ALA A 29 -7.54 -8.34 0.50
CA ALA A 29 -7.78 -8.00 1.90
C ALA A 29 -9.27 -7.76 2.16
N GLY A 30 -9.74 -8.27 3.30
CA GLY A 30 -11.15 -8.30 3.65
C GLY A 30 -11.55 -9.58 4.38
N GLU A 31 -12.83 -9.66 4.75
CA GLU A 31 -13.46 -10.85 5.33
C GLU A 31 -14.55 -11.36 4.39
N GLU A 32 -14.51 -12.67 4.11
CA GLU A 32 -15.53 -13.42 3.37
C GLU A 32 -16.06 -12.71 2.12
N GLN A 33 -17.26 -12.14 2.21
CA GLN A 33 -18.00 -11.48 1.12
C GLN A 33 -17.51 -10.05 0.81
N TYR A 34 -16.60 -9.49 1.61
CA TYR A 34 -16.04 -8.13 1.46
C TYR A 34 -14.55 -8.14 1.13
N VAL A 35 -14.07 -9.17 0.44
CA VAL A 35 -12.68 -9.21 -0.06
C VAL A 35 -12.55 -8.19 -1.19
N LYS A 36 -11.60 -7.27 -1.04
CA LYS A 36 -11.18 -6.34 -2.07
C LYS A 36 -9.81 -6.74 -2.60
N GLU A 37 -9.64 -6.52 -3.89
CA GLU A 37 -8.40 -6.74 -4.63
C GLU A 37 -7.71 -5.39 -4.85
N ILE A 38 -6.42 -5.33 -4.57
CA ILE A 38 -5.57 -4.16 -4.82
C ILE A 38 -4.42 -4.58 -5.72
N HIS A 39 -4.18 -3.80 -6.76
CA HIS A 39 -3.01 -3.93 -7.61
C HIS A 39 -1.91 -2.95 -7.19
N ALA A 40 -0.66 -3.44 -7.16
CA ALA A 40 0.49 -2.64 -6.76
C ALA A 40 1.78 -3.10 -7.45
N HIS A 41 2.85 -2.33 -7.22
CA HIS A 41 4.16 -2.51 -7.83
C HIS A 41 5.19 -2.88 -6.75
N SER A 42 5.83 -4.04 -6.92
CA SER A 42 6.76 -4.62 -5.95
C SER A 42 7.98 -3.74 -5.73
N ASN A 43 8.50 -3.11 -6.78
CA ASN A 43 9.63 -2.19 -6.71
C ASN A 43 9.36 -0.98 -5.81
N ILE A 44 8.19 -0.35 -5.95
CA ILE A 44 7.77 0.80 -5.14
C ILE A 44 7.53 0.34 -3.69
N LEU A 45 6.80 -0.75 -3.49
CA LEU A 45 6.56 -1.29 -2.15
C LEU A 45 7.86 -1.69 -1.43
N SER A 46 8.77 -2.35 -2.13
CA SER A 46 10.07 -2.82 -1.62
C SER A 46 10.98 -1.68 -1.19
N ILE A 47 11.06 -0.60 -1.96
CA ILE A 47 11.94 0.53 -1.62
C ILE A 47 11.36 1.39 -0.49
N ARG A 48 10.05 1.34 -0.27
CA ARG A 48 9.32 2.19 0.68
C ARG A 48 8.94 1.48 1.99
N SER A 49 8.98 0.14 2.03
CA SER A 49 8.65 -0.67 3.20
C SER A 49 9.59 -1.86 3.35
N GLN A 50 10.20 -1.98 4.52
CA GLN A 50 11.10 -3.10 4.85
C GLN A 50 10.34 -4.43 4.94
N TYR A 51 9.08 -4.41 5.38
CA TYR A 51 8.21 -5.58 5.37
C TYR A 51 8.08 -6.13 3.95
N PHE A 52 7.68 -5.28 3.00
CA PHE A 52 7.52 -5.69 1.61
C PHE A 52 8.85 -6.06 0.96
N HIS A 53 9.93 -5.34 1.26
CA HIS A 53 11.28 -5.70 0.79
C HIS A 53 11.64 -7.15 1.16
N SER A 54 11.40 -7.51 2.42
CA SER A 54 11.69 -8.83 2.96
C SER A 54 10.73 -9.87 2.37
N ALA A 55 9.45 -9.53 2.25
CA ALA A 55 8.43 -10.40 1.70
C ALA A 55 8.68 -10.73 0.22
N PHE A 56 9.09 -9.79 -0.62
CA PHE A 56 9.36 -10.07 -2.04
C PHE A 56 10.67 -10.82 -2.27
N SER A 57 11.63 -10.68 -1.36
CA SER A 57 12.93 -11.37 -1.43
C SER A 57 12.81 -12.84 -0.98
N ASN A 58 11.72 -13.21 -0.32
CA ASN A 58 11.48 -14.57 0.11
C ASN A 58 11.00 -15.43 -1.07
N GLU A 59 11.76 -16.48 -1.40
CA GLU A 59 11.45 -17.42 -2.48
C GLU A 59 10.15 -18.21 -2.26
N LEU A 60 9.73 -18.37 -1.00
CA LEU A 60 8.49 -19.06 -0.62
C LEU A 60 7.24 -18.18 -0.77
N THR A 61 7.38 -16.91 -1.16
CA THR A 61 6.25 -16.02 -1.33
C THR A 61 5.38 -16.48 -2.50
N GLU A 62 4.07 -16.53 -2.26
CA GLU A 62 3.10 -17.00 -3.25
C GLU A 62 3.17 -16.13 -4.52
N LYS A 63 3.32 -16.79 -5.67
CA LYS A 63 3.28 -16.16 -6.98
C LYS A 63 2.31 -16.91 -7.89
N LYS A 64 1.50 -16.15 -8.63
CA LYS A 64 0.62 -16.68 -9.68
C LYS A 64 0.82 -15.86 -10.95
N ASP A 65 1.07 -16.53 -12.06
CA ASP A 65 1.31 -15.90 -13.37
C ASP A 65 2.41 -14.81 -13.32
N GLY A 66 3.46 -15.06 -12.51
CA GLY A 66 4.57 -14.14 -12.32
C GLY A 66 4.31 -12.99 -11.35
N LYS A 67 3.10 -12.84 -10.81
CA LYS A 67 2.71 -11.78 -9.85
C LYS A 67 2.71 -12.29 -8.43
N PHE A 68 3.17 -11.46 -7.49
CA PHE A 68 3.11 -11.75 -6.06
C PHE A 68 1.68 -11.70 -5.55
N ILE A 69 1.29 -12.67 -4.73
CA ILE A 69 -0.04 -12.77 -4.15
C ILE A 69 0.05 -12.62 -2.64
N PHE A 70 -0.64 -11.61 -2.10
CA PHE A 70 -0.78 -11.41 -0.66
C PHE A 70 -2.23 -11.58 -0.27
N LYS A 71 -2.50 -12.53 0.62
CA LYS A 71 -3.83 -12.72 1.20
C LYS A 71 -3.77 -12.27 2.65
N LYS A 72 -4.55 -11.25 2.98
CA LYS A 72 -4.69 -10.76 4.34
C LYS A 72 -6.14 -10.89 4.81
N PRO A 73 -6.56 -12.12 5.17
CA PRO A 73 -7.88 -12.34 5.73
C PRO A 73 -8.00 -11.66 7.09
N ASN A 74 -9.23 -11.42 7.53
CA ASN A 74 -9.55 -10.80 8.83
C ASN A 74 -9.19 -9.31 8.94
N ILE A 75 -9.21 -8.60 7.81
CA ILE A 75 -9.09 -7.14 7.78
C ILE A 75 -10.49 -6.57 7.59
N SER A 76 -10.95 -5.75 8.53
CA SER A 76 -12.23 -5.05 8.36
C SER A 76 -12.17 -4.09 7.17
N PRO A 77 -13.29 -3.83 6.46
CA PRO A 77 -13.32 -2.88 5.34
C PRO A 77 -12.78 -1.48 5.67
N GLN A 78 -12.93 -1.06 6.93
CA GLN A 78 -12.38 0.20 7.43
C GLN A 78 -10.86 0.16 7.54
N LEU A 79 -10.30 -0.90 8.12
CA LEU A 79 -8.84 -1.07 8.22
C LEU A 79 -8.20 -1.27 6.84
N PHE A 80 -8.90 -1.93 5.93
CA PHE A 80 -8.51 -2.04 4.52
C PHE A 80 -8.36 -0.66 3.87
N ASN A 81 -9.37 0.21 4.01
CA ASN A 81 -9.31 1.55 3.43
C ASN A 81 -8.14 2.35 4.02
N ILE A 82 -7.83 2.18 5.31
CA ILE A 82 -6.66 2.81 5.95
C ILE A 82 -5.36 2.26 5.33
N ILE A 83 -5.23 0.95 5.14
CA ILE A 83 -4.06 0.33 4.50
C ILE A 83 -3.91 0.83 3.06
N LEU A 84 -5.01 0.91 2.32
CA LEU A 84 -5.02 1.46 0.97
C LEU A 84 -4.56 2.91 0.96
N ILE A 85 -5.05 3.73 1.88
CA ILE A 85 -4.63 5.13 2.05
C ILE A 85 -3.14 5.21 2.40
N ILE A 86 -2.61 4.34 3.27
CA ILE A 86 -1.17 4.31 3.60
C ILE A 86 -0.37 3.93 2.36
N ILE A 87 -0.72 2.86 1.67
CA ILE A 87 0.00 2.43 0.47
C ILE A 87 -0.04 3.55 -0.57
N PHE A 88 -1.21 4.06 -0.90
CA PHE A 88 -1.39 5.11 -1.89
C PHE A 88 -0.68 6.43 -1.51
N MET A 89 -0.98 6.99 -0.34
CA MET A 89 -0.49 8.31 0.04
C MET A 89 0.96 8.29 0.52
N PHE A 90 1.36 7.27 1.29
CA PHE A 90 2.67 7.23 1.93
C PHE A 90 3.73 6.54 1.07
N ILE A 91 3.37 5.43 0.41
CA ILE A 91 4.32 4.65 -0.38
C ILE A 91 4.46 5.25 -1.80
N TYR A 92 3.36 5.62 -2.46
CA TYR A 92 3.40 6.19 -3.82
C TYR A 92 3.58 7.71 -3.84
N CYS A 93 2.71 8.47 -3.18
CA CYS A 93 2.69 9.93 -3.29
C CYS A 93 3.65 10.65 -2.32
N GLY A 94 4.13 9.96 -1.28
CA GLY A 94 5.04 10.51 -0.28
C GLY A 94 4.47 11.67 0.55
N ASN A 95 3.16 11.91 0.49
CA ASN A 95 2.48 13.00 1.19
C ASN A 95 1.18 12.49 1.81
N ILE A 96 1.03 12.61 3.13
CA ILE A 96 -0.20 12.24 3.83
C ILE A 96 -0.92 13.52 4.23
N GLU A 97 -2.06 13.78 3.59
CA GLU A 97 -2.98 14.80 4.07
C GLU A 97 -3.93 14.19 5.12
N LEU A 98 -3.57 14.36 6.40
CA LEU A 98 -4.32 13.82 7.54
C LEU A 98 -5.71 14.45 7.74
N LYS A 99 -6.10 15.44 6.92
CA LYS A 99 -7.34 16.21 7.07
C LYS A 99 -8.61 15.39 6.86
N ASN A 100 -8.52 14.27 6.14
CA ASN A 100 -9.66 13.42 5.81
C ASN A 100 -9.77 12.17 6.70
N LEU A 101 -8.84 11.97 7.64
CA LEU A 101 -8.88 10.86 8.59
C LEU A 101 -9.59 11.28 9.87
N GLN A 102 -10.49 10.45 10.37
CA GLN A 102 -11.08 10.66 11.69
C GLN A 102 -10.04 10.36 12.78
N ASP A 103 -10.17 10.96 13.97
CA ASP A 103 -9.19 10.81 15.07
C ASP A 103 -8.81 9.34 15.39
N PRO A 104 -9.73 8.36 15.39
CA PRO A 104 -9.38 6.96 15.61
C PRO A 104 -8.57 6.34 14.47
N ASP A 105 -8.72 6.85 13.25
CA ASP A 105 -8.06 6.34 12.05
C ASP A 105 -6.59 6.81 12.00
N VAL A 106 -6.30 8.01 12.51
CA VAL A 106 -4.92 8.50 12.69
C VAL A 106 -4.15 7.62 13.67
N LEU A 107 -4.78 7.20 14.78
CA LEU A 107 -4.13 6.33 15.76
C LEU A 107 -3.84 4.94 15.18
N LYS A 108 -4.79 4.37 14.41
CA LYS A 108 -4.60 3.11 13.68
C LYS A 108 -3.51 3.22 12.61
N LEU A 109 -3.44 4.35 11.90
CA LEU A 109 -2.40 4.65 10.91
C LEU A 109 -1.01 4.70 11.57
N LEU A 110 -0.89 5.38 12.71
CA LEU A 110 0.33 5.40 13.53
C LEU A 110 0.74 4.00 13.97
N ILE A 111 -0.20 3.20 14.46
CA ILE A 111 0.06 1.81 14.87
C ILE A 111 0.55 0.98 13.68
N ALA A 112 -0.10 1.08 12.51
CA ALA A 112 0.31 0.36 11.31
C ALA A 112 1.73 0.74 10.86
N VAL A 113 2.05 2.04 10.81
CA VAL A 113 3.39 2.54 10.44
C VAL A 113 4.46 2.12 11.45
N ILE A 114 4.13 2.09 12.74
CA ILE A 114 5.04 1.64 13.80
C ILE A 114 5.24 0.11 13.75
N LEU A 115 4.20 -0.65 13.42
CA LEU A 115 4.25 -2.12 13.31
C LEU A 115 4.98 -2.58 12.04
N ASP A 116 4.97 -1.81 10.96
CA ASP A 116 5.79 -2.08 9.75
C ASP A 116 7.31 -2.10 10.06
N LYS A 117 7.73 -1.56 11.21
CA LYS A 117 9.11 -1.63 11.71
C LYS A 117 9.39 -2.79 12.67
N LYS A 118 8.39 -3.59 13.04
CA LYS A 118 8.49 -4.62 14.09
C LYS A 118 8.14 -6.04 13.65
N ILE A 119 7.85 -6.27 12.37
CA ILE A 119 7.61 -7.61 11.81
C ILE A 119 8.75 -7.96 10.86
#